data_AF-A0A1G6S7X9-F1
#
_entry.id   AF-A0A1G6S7X9-F1
#
_cell.length_a   1.000
_cell.length_b   1.000
_cell.length_c   1.000
_cell.angle_alpha   90.00
_cell.angle_beta   90.00
_cell.angle_gamma   90.00
#
_symmetry.space_group_name_H-M   'P 1'
#
loop_
_entity.id
_entity.type
_entity.pdbx_description
1 polymer ?
#
loop_
_entity_poly.entity_id
_entity_poly.type
_entity_poly.pdbx_seq_one_letter_code
_entity_poly.pdbx_strand_id
1 'polypeptide(L)'
;MITKSLLNIMKTKPSILRSIGAVMLGIVLFSSSCKKDKLSDTTTTESLSIKGKLGAIPPNEAQLTVANGTFYIVNRKSGKVLDVAAFQTADGANVAQYAGTGGTNQKWTLTAVSGGYYSVIGVHSAKALQVDQAGTADGDNVNISTNTGATNQQWQFTSIGNGYYRIINRNSGKDLDVAGQSIDNSANVDQWTYWGGENQQWSLLTVNASGQLGWTLTSTGVPADVLTRITNAMNDACARYNAGANWPARTLTVEYNTGVATADGSTNGNIRFGANTSYQNVRTAMHEIAHTYGVGLSGGWGTNTSTGDFLGTNTVALVKIFDGTSGAIHTGGGHFWPYGLNYDNEWSETNAFRHVKLVYAMRSDGM
;
A
#
# COMPACT_ATOMS: atom_id res chain seq x y z
N MET A 1 33.48 -43.57 -3.53
CA MET A 1 33.41 -44.97 -4.01
C MET A 1 32.41 -45.69 -3.14
N ILE A 2 31.22 -46.03 -3.69
CA ILE A 2 30.73 -47.41 -3.92
C ILE A 2 30.23 -48.02 -2.58
N THR A 3 28.94 -48.36 -2.35
CA THR A 3 27.96 -49.14 -3.15
C THR A 3 26.53 -48.88 -2.60
N LYS A 4 25.55 -48.39 -3.38
CA LYS A 4 24.42 -49.14 -4.02
C LYS A 4 24.19 -50.58 -3.51
N SER A 5 22.96 -50.96 -3.13
CA SER A 5 21.92 -51.50 -4.05
C SER A 5 20.84 -52.42 -3.39
N LEU A 6 19.59 -52.27 -3.88
CA LEU A 6 18.52 -53.29 -4.09
C LEU A 6 17.79 -53.88 -2.84
N LEU A 7 16.49 -54.24 -2.84
CA LEU A 7 15.61 -54.70 -3.92
C LEU A 7 14.10 -54.60 -3.53
N ASN A 8 13.27 -54.40 -4.56
CA ASN A 8 11.79 -54.46 -4.64
C ASN A 8 11.18 -55.87 -4.45
N ILE A 9 9.82 -55.95 -4.43
CA ILE A 9 8.86 -57.00 -4.90
C ILE A 9 7.74 -57.19 -3.83
N MET A 10 6.40 -57.13 -4.04
CA MET A 10 5.43 -57.66 -5.03
C MET A 10 4.24 -56.66 -5.19
N LYS A 11 3.73 -56.31 -6.38
CA LYS A 11 2.79 -57.02 -7.31
C LYS A 11 1.52 -57.61 -6.67
N THR A 12 0.35 -57.08 -7.05
CA THR A 12 -0.72 -57.79 -7.81
C THR A 12 -1.90 -56.86 -8.15
N LYS A 13 -2.28 -56.83 -9.43
CA LYS A 13 -3.62 -56.47 -9.96
C LYS A 13 -4.29 -57.78 -10.40
N PRO A 14 -5.62 -57.80 -10.57
CA PRO A 14 -6.14 -58.07 -11.90
C PRO A 14 -7.30 -57.18 -12.34
N SER A 15 -7.39 -57.06 -13.67
CA SER A 15 -8.37 -56.42 -14.54
C SER A 15 -9.58 -57.31 -14.87
N ILE A 16 -10.59 -56.74 -15.55
CA ILE A 16 -11.61 -57.30 -16.50
C ILE A 16 -12.98 -56.63 -16.18
N LEU A 17 -13.82 -56.08 -17.08
CA LEU A 17 -14.20 -56.40 -18.47
C LEU A 17 -14.71 -55.14 -19.22
N ARG A 18 -14.54 -55.11 -20.55
CA ARG A 18 -15.16 -54.18 -21.52
C ARG A 18 -16.54 -54.68 -21.97
N SER A 19 -17.44 -53.77 -22.35
CA SER A 19 -18.45 -54.04 -23.39
C SER A 19 -18.72 -52.79 -24.22
N ILE A 20 -18.86 -53.02 -25.53
CA ILE A 20 -19.03 -52.08 -26.63
C ILE A 20 -20.53 -52.02 -26.99
N GLY A 21 -21.03 -50.85 -27.35
CA GLY A 21 -22.32 -50.67 -28.01
C GLY A 21 -22.39 -49.28 -28.66
N ALA A 22 -22.63 -49.24 -29.96
CA ALA A 22 -22.45 -48.05 -30.81
C ALA A 22 -23.79 -47.48 -31.31
N VAL A 23 -23.74 -46.18 -31.67
CA VAL A 23 -24.58 -45.41 -32.62
C VAL A 23 -26.06 -45.19 -32.29
N MET A 24 -26.46 -43.92 -32.16
CA MET A 24 -27.52 -43.32 -33.01
C MET A 24 -27.55 -41.79 -32.90
N LEU A 25 -27.55 -41.17 -34.08
CA LEU A 25 -27.72 -39.75 -34.37
C LEU A 25 -29.22 -39.42 -34.31
N GLY A 26 -29.60 -38.39 -33.55
CA GLY A 26 -30.99 -37.96 -33.40
C GLY A 26 -31.10 -36.45 -33.30
N ILE A 27 -31.35 -35.82 -34.46
CA ILE A 27 -31.69 -34.41 -34.62
C ILE A 27 -33.10 -34.17 -34.08
N VAL A 28 -33.30 -33.15 -33.25
CA VAL A 28 -34.63 -32.59 -32.97
C VAL A 28 -34.67 -31.15 -33.44
N LEU A 29 -35.47 -30.96 -34.49
CA LEU A 29 -35.90 -29.69 -35.07
C LEU A 29 -36.99 -29.08 -34.20
N PHE A 30 -36.89 -27.79 -33.89
CA PHE A 30 -38.06 -26.94 -33.69
C PHE A 30 -38.13 -25.93 -34.82
N SER A 31 -39.09 -26.15 -35.72
CA SER A 31 -39.55 -25.18 -36.71
C SER A 31 -40.78 -24.45 -36.17
N SER A 32 -40.78 -23.13 -36.23
CA SER A 32 -41.96 -22.37 -36.67
C SER A 32 -41.57 -20.99 -37.17
N SER A 33 -41.94 -20.77 -38.42
CA SER A 33 -41.72 -19.60 -39.25
C SER A 33 -42.46 -18.36 -38.74
N CYS A 34 -41.87 -17.19 -39.01
CA CYS A 34 -42.62 -16.07 -39.54
C CYS A 34 -41.89 -15.50 -40.76
N LYS A 35 -42.68 -15.25 -41.81
CA LYS A 35 -42.25 -14.89 -43.17
C LYS A 35 -41.65 -13.48 -43.22
N LYS A 36 -40.70 -13.33 -44.15
CA LYS A 36 -40.11 -12.06 -44.59
C LYS A 36 -41.15 -11.21 -45.33
N ASP A 37 -41.37 -9.99 -44.86
CA ASP A 37 -41.81 -8.90 -45.73
C ASP A 37 -40.58 -8.21 -46.33
N LYS A 38 -40.67 -7.93 -47.64
CA LYS A 38 -39.66 -7.22 -48.41
C LYS A 38 -39.62 -5.75 -47.98
N LEU A 39 -38.45 -5.27 -47.55
CA LEU A 39 -38.09 -3.86 -47.60
C LEU A 39 -36.74 -3.72 -48.28
N SER A 40 -36.64 -2.70 -49.15
CA SER A 40 -35.61 -2.58 -50.17
C SER A 40 -34.25 -2.23 -49.61
N ASP A 41 -33.28 -2.81 -50.29
CA ASP A 41 -31.83 -2.64 -50.25
C ASP A 41 -31.38 -1.17 -50.19
N THR A 42 -30.56 -0.83 -49.19
CA THR A 42 -29.31 -0.06 -49.34
C THR A 42 -28.58 -0.05 -47.99
N THR A 43 -27.68 -1.01 -47.74
CA THR A 43 -26.50 -0.77 -46.89
C THR A 43 -25.48 -1.90 -47.04
N THR A 44 -24.30 -1.52 -47.48
CA THR A 44 -23.13 -2.36 -47.78
C THR A 44 -22.63 -3.13 -46.55
N THR A 45 -22.80 -4.45 -46.56
CA THR A 45 -21.95 -5.38 -45.81
C THR A 45 -20.72 -5.73 -46.63
N GLU A 46 -19.53 -5.35 -46.15
CA GLU A 46 -18.30 -6.06 -46.52
C GLU A 46 -17.78 -6.87 -45.34
N SER A 47 -17.62 -8.16 -45.62
CA SER A 47 -17.01 -9.21 -44.84
C SER A 47 -15.51 -8.96 -44.61
N LEU A 48 -15.04 -9.03 -43.36
CA LEU A 48 -13.61 -9.05 -43.06
C LEU A 48 -12.99 -10.39 -43.49
N SER A 49 -12.19 -10.34 -44.55
CA SER A 49 -11.24 -11.37 -44.97
C SER A 49 -9.95 -11.27 -44.15
N ILE A 50 -9.56 -12.36 -43.49
CA ILE A 50 -8.28 -12.49 -42.78
C ILE A 50 -7.25 -13.04 -43.78
N LYS A 51 -6.40 -12.17 -44.33
CA LYS A 51 -5.00 -12.44 -44.73
C LYS A 51 -4.40 -11.23 -45.45
N GLY A 52 -3.65 -10.42 -44.70
CA GLY A 52 -2.87 -9.32 -45.27
C GLY A 52 -2.24 -8.43 -44.21
N LYS A 53 -1.08 -8.86 -43.69
CA LYS A 53 -0.12 -8.12 -42.83
C LYS A 53 -0.67 -7.62 -41.48
N LEU A 54 -0.02 -8.06 -40.40
CA LEU A 54 -0.05 -7.35 -39.12
C LEU A 54 0.34 -5.89 -39.36
N GLY A 55 -0.65 -4.99 -39.35
CA GLY A 55 -0.41 -3.57 -39.14
C GLY A 55 0.16 -3.41 -37.74
N ALA A 56 1.20 -2.59 -37.60
CA ALA A 56 1.86 -2.32 -36.34
C ALA A 56 0.84 -1.98 -35.23
N ILE A 57 1.04 -2.56 -34.06
CA ILE A 57 0.38 -2.11 -32.81
C ILE A 57 0.73 -0.62 -32.65
N PRO A 58 -0.26 0.28 -32.43
CA PRO A 58 0.03 1.68 -32.20
C PRO A 58 0.92 1.85 -30.95
N PRO A 59 2.00 2.65 -31.01
CA PRO A 59 2.89 2.89 -29.88
C PRO A 59 2.32 4.04 -29.05
N ASN A 60 1.35 3.76 -28.17
CA ASN A 60 1.02 4.72 -27.12
C ASN A 60 0.39 4.02 -25.91
N GLU A 61 1.24 3.62 -24.96
CA GLU A 61 0.85 3.62 -23.55
C GLU A 61 0.44 5.07 -23.20
N ALA A 62 -0.80 5.28 -22.78
CA ALA A 62 -1.25 6.58 -22.34
C ALA A 62 -0.54 6.94 -21.03
N GLN A 63 0.33 7.95 -21.08
CA GLN A 63 0.98 8.48 -19.90
C GLN A 63 -0.05 9.15 -18.99
N LEU A 64 -0.31 8.58 -17.82
CA LEU A 64 -1.05 9.28 -16.77
C LEU A 64 -0.15 10.36 -16.16
N THR A 65 -0.58 11.61 -16.25
CA THR A 65 0.09 12.73 -15.59
C THR A 65 -0.18 12.64 -14.09
N VAL A 66 0.85 12.34 -13.30
CA VAL A 66 0.81 12.46 -11.83
C VAL A 66 0.64 13.94 -11.48
N ALA A 67 -0.28 14.27 -10.57
CA ALA A 67 -0.45 15.65 -10.13
C ALA A 67 0.81 16.16 -9.39
N ASN A 68 1.15 17.43 -9.56
CA ASN A 68 2.19 18.06 -8.73
C ASN A 68 1.76 18.01 -7.26
N GLY A 69 2.72 17.79 -6.35
CA GLY A 69 2.44 17.72 -4.93
C GLY A 69 3.50 16.97 -4.15
N THR A 70 3.27 16.80 -2.85
CA THR A 70 4.15 16.04 -1.96
C THR A 70 3.55 14.65 -1.70
N PHE A 71 4.37 13.61 -1.81
CA PHE A 71 3.97 12.22 -1.72
C PHE A 71 4.93 11.41 -0.83
N TYR A 72 4.40 10.37 -0.20
CA TYR A 72 5.17 9.17 0.13
C TYR A 72 5.19 8.29 -1.12
N ILE A 73 6.36 7.78 -1.48
CA ILE A 73 6.53 6.84 -2.59
C ILE A 73 6.67 5.45 -1.96
N VAL A 74 5.65 4.60 -2.11
CA VAL A 74 5.53 3.34 -1.35
C VAL A 74 5.82 2.16 -2.25
N ASN A 75 6.77 1.32 -1.86
CA ASN A 75 7.10 0.10 -2.59
C ASN A 75 5.98 -0.94 -2.43
N ARG A 76 5.54 -1.53 -3.54
CA ARG A 76 4.48 -2.54 -3.54
C ARG A 76 4.86 -3.81 -2.78
N LYS A 77 6.09 -4.29 -2.96
CA LYS A 77 6.51 -5.57 -2.37
C LYS A 77 6.60 -5.51 -0.85
N SER A 78 7.23 -4.45 -0.31
CA SER A 78 7.55 -4.36 1.11
C SER A 78 6.58 -3.52 1.92
N GLY A 79 5.77 -2.69 1.26
CA GLY A 79 4.94 -1.69 1.92
C GLY A 79 5.69 -0.50 2.53
N LYS A 80 7.01 -0.46 2.35
CA LYS A 80 7.91 0.57 2.88
C LYS A 80 7.98 1.77 1.95
N VAL A 81 8.48 2.89 2.47
CA VAL A 81 8.55 4.15 1.73
C VAL A 81 9.98 4.45 1.29
N LEU A 82 10.10 5.19 0.19
CA LEU A 82 11.37 5.77 -0.27
C LEU A 82 11.88 6.77 0.77
N ASP A 83 13.08 6.53 1.28
CA ASP A 83 13.65 7.18 2.46
C ASP A 83 15.08 7.64 2.17
N VAL A 84 15.39 8.90 2.53
CA VAL A 84 16.78 9.35 2.61
C VAL A 84 17.37 8.89 3.94
N ALA A 85 18.33 7.97 3.86
CA ALA A 85 18.87 7.26 5.00
C ALA A 85 19.37 8.21 6.08
N ALA A 86 18.96 7.96 7.33
CA ALA A 86 19.40 8.69 8.52
C ALA A 86 19.23 10.23 8.40
N PHE A 87 18.20 10.71 7.70
CA PHE A 87 17.91 12.13 7.49
C PHE A 87 19.09 12.93 6.90
N GLN A 88 20.00 12.25 6.18
CA GLN A 88 21.16 12.92 5.61
C GLN A 88 20.73 13.97 4.57
N THR A 89 21.50 15.05 4.48
CA THR A 89 21.22 16.17 3.56
C THR A 89 22.38 16.50 2.66
N ALA A 90 23.48 15.74 2.69
CA ALA A 90 24.62 15.95 1.81
C ALA A 90 24.34 15.42 0.39
N ASP A 91 25.04 15.97 -0.61
CA ASP A 91 25.08 15.36 -1.93
C ASP A 91 25.71 13.96 -1.82
N GLY A 92 25.11 12.98 -2.51
CA GLY A 92 25.52 11.59 -2.43
C GLY A 92 24.87 10.80 -1.29
N ALA A 93 24.04 11.43 -0.45
CA ALA A 93 23.34 10.72 0.62
C ALA A 93 22.41 9.64 0.06
N ASN A 94 22.51 8.44 0.63
CA ASN A 94 21.88 7.25 0.07
C ASN A 94 20.36 7.29 0.19
N VAL A 95 19.68 6.77 -0.84
CA VAL A 95 18.25 6.50 -0.80
C VAL A 95 18.04 5.00 -0.61
N ALA A 96 17.17 4.67 0.33
CA ALA A 96 16.82 3.31 0.69
C ALA A 96 15.30 3.20 0.85
N GLN A 97 14.78 2.00 1.07
CA GLN A 97 13.45 1.85 1.63
C GLN A 97 13.51 1.81 3.16
N TYR A 98 12.50 2.36 3.82
CA TYR A 98 12.34 2.23 5.27
C TYR A 98 10.86 2.18 5.66
N ALA A 99 10.55 1.61 6.82
CA ALA A 99 9.20 1.67 7.36
C ALA A 99 8.69 3.13 7.41
N GLY A 100 7.41 3.35 7.07
CA GLY A 100 6.83 4.68 7.13
C GLY A 100 6.84 5.21 8.57
N THR A 101 7.52 6.33 8.81
CA THR A 101 7.54 7.02 10.11
C THR A 101 6.79 8.36 10.06
N GLY A 102 6.49 8.83 8.85
CA GLY A 102 5.93 10.17 8.64
C GLY A 102 6.99 11.28 8.64
N GLY A 103 8.27 10.92 8.82
CA GLY A 103 9.42 11.82 8.80
C GLY A 103 9.54 12.61 7.50
N THR A 104 10.18 13.78 7.56
CA THR A 104 10.38 14.66 6.39
C THR A 104 11.34 14.09 5.36
N ASN A 105 12.24 13.19 5.76
CA ASN A 105 13.16 12.45 4.88
C ASN A 105 12.46 11.39 4.01
N GLN A 106 11.18 11.12 4.25
CA GLN A 106 10.34 10.17 3.50
C GLN A 106 9.31 10.86 2.59
N LYS A 107 9.34 12.19 2.53
CA LYS A 107 8.40 13.02 1.78
C LYS A 107 9.09 13.57 0.54
N TRP A 108 8.45 13.42 -0.62
CA TRP A 108 9.00 13.80 -1.91
C TRP A 108 8.05 14.72 -2.66
N THR A 109 8.52 15.90 -3.03
CA THR A 109 7.77 16.86 -3.86
C THR A 109 8.03 16.56 -5.33
N LEU A 110 6.96 16.19 -6.04
CA LEU A 110 6.96 15.96 -7.48
C LEU A 110 6.54 17.25 -8.19
N THR A 111 7.41 17.73 -9.08
CA THR A 111 7.11 18.88 -9.95
C THR A 111 7.30 18.49 -11.40
N ALA A 112 6.24 18.58 -12.20
CA ALA A 112 6.30 18.31 -13.63
C ALA A 112 7.32 19.22 -14.33
N VAL A 113 8.11 18.61 -15.21
CA VAL A 113 9.01 19.27 -16.16
C VAL A 113 8.62 18.88 -17.58
N SER A 114 9.36 19.37 -18.58
CA SER A 114 9.02 19.14 -19.99
C SER A 114 9.08 17.66 -20.39
N GLY A 115 8.17 17.25 -21.28
CA GLY A 115 8.14 15.90 -21.85
C GLY A 115 7.55 14.82 -20.93
N GLY A 116 6.74 15.19 -19.94
CA GLY A 116 6.09 14.25 -19.03
C GLY A 116 7.01 13.69 -17.94
N TYR A 117 8.17 14.31 -17.72
CA TYR A 117 9.06 13.96 -16.61
C TYR A 117 8.78 14.84 -15.40
N TYR A 118 9.36 14.47 -14.26
CA TYR A 118 9.24 15.18 -13.00
C TYR A 118 10.62 15.36 -12.37
N SER A 119 10.83 16.50 -11.72
CA SER A 119 11.79 16.55 -10.63
C SER A 119 11.16 15.96 -9.38
N VAL A 120 11.95 15.18 -8.63
CA VAL A 120 11.53 14.52 -7.39
C VAL A 120 12.43 15.03 -6.29
N ILE A 121 11.93 15.96 -5.47
CA ILE A 121 12.73 16.69 -4.47
C ILE A 121 12.41 16.20 -3.06
N GLY A 122 13.42 15.79 -2.30
CA GLY A 122 13.25 15.43 -0.89
C GLY A 122 12.87 16.66 -0.06
N VAL A 123 11.77 16.57 0.70
CA VAL A 123 11.25 17.70 1.51
C VAL A 123 12.23 18.10 2.61
N HIS A 124 12.93 17.14 3.23
CA HIS A 124 13.89 17.44 4.29
C HIS A 124 15.18 18.11 3.78
N SER A 125 15.74 17.58 2.69
CA SER A 125 17.07 17.97 2.20
C SER A 125 17.02 19.08 1.14
N ALA A 126 15.86 19.33 0.52
CA ALA A 126 15.69 20.16 -0.67
C ALA A 126 16.55 19.71 -1.87
N LYS A 127 16.93 18.42 -1.92
CA LYS A 127 17.77 17.82 -2.96
C LYS A 127 16.97 16.89 -3.87
N ALA A 128 17.41 16.76 -5.12
CA ALA A 128 16.78 15.92 -6.12
C ALA A 128 17.18 14.45 -5.95
N LEU A 129 16.21 13.55 -6.10
CA LEU A 129 16.44 12.13 -6.33
C LEU A 129 17.15 11.96 -7.68
N GLN A 130 18.26 11.24 -7.70
CA GLN A 130 19.02 10.99 -8.92
C GLN A 130 19.62 9.59 -8.96
N VAL A 131 19.90 9.13 -10.17
CA VAL A 131 20.86 8.04 -10.37
C VAL A 131 22.26 8.62 -10.23
N ASP A 132 23.07 8.03 -9.36
CA ASP A 132 24.40 8.51 -9.03
C ASP A 132 25.29 8.56 -10.28
N GLN A 133 26.06 9.65 -10.41
CA GLN A 133 26.99 9.88 -11.53
C GLN A 133 26.40 9.67 -12.93
N ALA A 134 25.08 9.82 -13.08
CA ALA A 134 24.35 9.55 -14.32
C ALA A 134 24.61 8.14 -14.90
N GLY A 135 24.80 7.16 -14.02
CA GLY A 135 24.93 5.76 -14.37
C GLY A 135 23.79 5.24 -15.25
N THR A 136 24.07 4.22 -16.06
CA THR A 136 23.10 3.57 -16.96
C THR A 136 23.11 2.05 -16.87
N ALA A 137 23.88 1.48 -15.94
CA ALA A 137 23.92 0.05 -15.65
C ALA A 137 22.85 -0.34 -14.64
N ASP A 138 22.50 -1.63 -14.64
CA ASP A 138 21.69 -2.23 -13.59
C ASP A 138 22.50 -2.24 -12.28
N GLY A 139 21.86 -1.83 -11.18
CA GLY A 139 22.48 -1.72 -9.86
C GLY A 139 23.18 -0.38 -9.60
N ASP A 140 23.15 0.57 -10.53
CA ASP A 140 23.66 1.92 -10.26
C ASP A 140 22.82 2.58 -9.16
N ASN A 141 23.51 3.15 -8.19
CA ASN A 141 22.89 3.63 -6.96
C ASN A 141 21.95 4.82 -7.20
N VAL A 142 20.90 4.91 -6.40
CA VAL A 142 20.06 6.12 -6.34
C VAL A 142 20.37 6.89 -5.06
N ASN A 143 20.69 8.17 -5.20
CA ASN A 143 21.01 9.06 -4.10
C ASN A 143 20.29 10.40 -4.23
N ILE A 144 20.51 11.30 -3.27
CA ILE A 144 20.11 12.69 -3.40
C ILE A 144 21.29 13.60 -3.75
N SER A 145 21.03 14.62 -4.57
CA SER A 145 22.02 15.64 -4.90
C SER A 145 21.38 16.99 -5.21
N THR A 146 22.20 18.04 -5.25
CA THR A 146 21.79 19.38 -5.67
C THR A 146 21.05 19.32 -7.01
N ASN A 147 19.85 19.91 -7.06
CA ASN A 147 19.01 19.90 -8.26
C ASN A 147 19.62 20.81 -9.33
N THR A 148 20.05 20.21 -10.44
CA THR A 148 20.62 20.90 -11.62
C THR A 148 19.69 20.82 -12.83
N GLY A 149 18.62 20.02 -12.74
CA GLY A 149 17.76 19.71 -13.87
C GLY A 149 18.35 18.72 -14.87
N ALA A 150 19.47 18.04 -14.54
CA ALA A 150 20.07 17.02 -15.39
C ALA A 150 19.12 15.82 -15.60
N THR A 151 19.29 15.10 -16.71
CA THR A 151 18.40 13.98 -17.10
C THR A 151 18.43 12.84 -16.09
N ASN A 152 19.54 12.58 -15.41
CA ASN A 152 19.62 11.56 -14.36
C ASN A 152 18.85 11.94 -13.08
N GLN A 153 18.37 13.18 -12.98
CA GLN A 153 17.55 13.71 -11.87
C GLN A 153 16.05 13.84 -12.26
N GLN A 154 15.69 13.36 -13.45
CA GLN A 154 14.34 13.47 -13.98
C GLN A 154 13.70 12.09 -14.13
N TRP A 155 12.45 11.98 -13.69
CA TRP A 155 11.76 10.70 -13.57
C TRP A 155 10.41 10.74 -14.25
N GLN A 156 10.06 9.68 -14.98
CA GLN A 156 8.75 9.47 -15.56
C GLN A 156 7.95 8.50 -14.70
N PHE A 157 6.67 8.78 -14.48
CA PHE A 157 5.76 7.91 -13.76
C PHE A 157 4.79 7.28 -14.77
N THR A 158 4.95 5.98 -15.02
CA THR A 158 4.10 5.23 -15.96
C THR A 158 3.20 4.30 -15.18
N SER A 159 1.89 4.51 -15.25
CA SER A 159 0.94 3.67 -14.51
C SER A 159 0.90 2.26 -15.07
N ILE A 160 0.85 1.28 -14.15
CA ILE A 160 0.66 -0.14 -14.45
C ILE A 160 -0.69 -0.66 -13.92
N GLY A 161 -1.63 0.25 -13.66
CA GLY A 161 -2.94 -0.04 -13.09
C GLY A 161 -2.93 -0.20 -11.57
N ASN A 162 -4.13 -0.27 -10.98
CA ASN A 162 -4.36 -0.48 -9.54
C ASN A 162 -3.63 0.50 -8.60
N GLY A 163 -3.35 1.72 -9.07
CA GLY A 163 -2.66 2.75 -8.29
C GLY A 163 -1.13 2.60 -8.22
N TYR A 164 -0.55 1.69 -8.99
CA TYR A 164 0.90 1.50 -9.08
C TYR A 164 1.49 2.12 -10.33
N TYR A 165 2.77 2.46 -10.22
CA TYR A 165 3.59 3.09 -11.24
C TYR A 165 4.95 2.39 -11.34
N ARG A 166 5.48 2.37 -12.55
CA ARG A 166 6.91 2.34 -12.82
C ARG A 166 7.46 3.76 -12.68
N ILE A 167 8.62 3.90 -12.04
CA ILE A 167 9.31 5.20 -11.90
C ILE A 167 10.60 5.10 -12.70
N ILE A 168 10.64 5.74 -13.86
CA ILE A 168 11.64 5.51 -14.90
C ILE A 168 12.59 6.70 -14.99
N ASN A 169 13.89 6.47 -14.88
CA ASN A 169 14.88 7.52 -15.01
C ASN A 169 14.99 7.99 -16.48
N ARG A 170 14.98 9.31 -16.72
CA ARG A 170 15.07 9.88 -18.07
C ARG A 170 16.38 9.58 -18.78
N ASN A 171 17.49 9.47 -18.04
CA ASN A 171 18.82 9.27 -18.61
C ASN A 171 19.02 7.84 -19.12
N SER A 172 18.66 6.85 -18.29
CA SER A 172 18.94 5.43 -18.57
C SER A 172 17.75 4.66 -19.14
N GLY A 173 16.52 5.16 -18.94
CA GLY A 173 15.30 4.40 -19.23
C GLY A 173 15.03 3.23 -18.28
N LYS A 174 15.77 3.14 -17.16
CA LYS A 174 15.63 2.09 -16.15
C LYS A 174 14.71 2.51 -15.01
N ASP A 175 14.21 1.53 -14.29
CA ASP A 175 13.21 1.71 -13.24
C ASP A 175 13.86 1.81 -11.86
N LEU A 176 13.28 2.64 -10.99
CA LEU A 176 13.59 2.69 -9.57
C LEU A 176 13.29 1.32 -8.94
N ASP A 177 14.28 0.71 -8.28
CA ASP A 177 14.25 -0.68 -7.83
C ASP A 177 14.74 -0.78 -6.38
N VAL A 178 14.07 -1.60 -5.56
CA VAL A 178 14.61 -2.02 -4.27
C VAL A 178 15.51 -3.25 -4.48
N ALA A 179 16.80 -3.04 -4.27
CA ALA A 179 17.86 -4.00 -4.56
C ALA A 179 17.58 -5.38 -3.95
N GLY A 180 17.74 -6.42 -4.78
CA GLY A 180 17.55 -7.81 -4.37
C GLY A 180 16.12 -8.18 -3.98
N GLN A 181 15.14 -7.33 -4.31
CA GLN A 181 13.74 -7.45 -3.85
C GLN A 181 13.61 -7.51 -2.32
N SER A 182 14.55 -6.92 -1.59
CA SER A 182 14.54 -6.97 -0.13
C SER A 182 13.28 -6.31 0.42
N ILE A 183 12.79 -6.82 1.56
CA ILE A 183 11.73 -6.19 2.35
C ILE A 183 12.27 -5.58 3.64
N ASP A 184 13.59 -5.57 3.84
CA ASP A 184 14.22 -5.09 5.05
C ASP A 184 14.28 -3.56 5.08
N ASN A 185 14.34 -3.02 6.29
CA ASN A 185 14.65 -1.61 6.49
C ASN A 185 16.07 -1.32 6.00
N SER A 186 16.26 -0.14 5.42
CA SER A 186 17.53 0.32 4.87
C SER A 186 18.04 -0.49 3.68
N ALA A 187 17.21 -1.35 3.07
CA ALA A 187 17.56 -1.97 1.81
C ALA A 187 17.74 -0.90 0.72
N ASN A 188 18.82 -1.05 -0.05
CA ASN A 188 19.23 -0.05 -1.02
C ASN A 188 18.18 0.15 -2.11
N VAL A 189 18.09 1.38 -2.61
CA VAL A 189 17.35 1.68 -3.84
C VAL A 189 18.36 1.98 -4.95
N ASP A 190 18.24 1.25 -6.04
CA ASP A 190 19.06 1.40 -7.23
C ASP A 190 18.16 1.62 -8.47
N GLN A 191 18.76 1.64 -9.65
CA GLN A 191 18.03 1.47 -10.90
C GLN A 191 18.24 0.07 -11.47
N TRP A 192 17.22 -0.47 -12.12
CA TRP A 192 17.31 -1.76 -12.79
C TRP A 192 16.42 -1.82 -14.03
N THR A 193 16.80 -2.67 -15.00
CA THR A 193 15.95 -3.00 -16.15
C THR A 193 14.59 -3.51 -15.68
N TYR A 194 13.49 -2.94 -16.18
CA TYR A 194 12.17 -3.42 -15.78
C TYR A 194 11.94 -4.88 -16.19
N TRP A 195 11.55 -5.71 -15.22
CA TRP A 195 11.21 -7.13 -15.46
C TRP A 195 9.86 -7.53 -14.86
N GLY A 196 9.12 -6.57 -14.29
CA GLY A 196 7.78 -6.80 -13.72
C GLY A 196 7.77 -7.15 -12.24
N GLY A 197 8.92 -7.15 -11.56
CA GLY A 197 9.01 -7.41 -10.12
C GLY A 197 8.27 -6.37 -9.28
N GLU A 198 7.63 -6.79 -8.18
CA GLU A 198 6.91 -5.87 -7.28
C GLU A 198 7.86 -4.89 -6.56
N ASN A 199 9.15 -5.19 -6.49
CA ASN A 199 10.19 -4.29 -5.98
C ASN A 199 10.43 -3.08 -6.91
N GLN A 200 9.96 -3.12 -8.16
CA GLN A 200 10.03 -2.02 -9.14
C GLN A 200 8.70 -1.26 -9.28
N GLN A 201 7.71 -1.59 -8.44
CA GLN A 201 6.36 -1.05 -8.53
C GLN A 201 6.08 -0.19 -7.31
N TRP A 202 5.67 1.05 -7.57
CA TRP A 202 5.54 2.08 -6.54
C TRP A 202 4.16 2.70 -6.59
N SER A 203 3.60 3.02 -5.44
CA SER A 203 2.39 3.81 -5.32
C SER A 203 2.70 5.19 -4.75
N LEU A 204 1.84 6.15 -5.03
CA LEU A 204 1.96 7.52 -4.55
C LEU A 204 0.86 7.80 -3.54
N LEU A 205 1.26 8.09 -2.29
CA LEU A 205 0.35 8.46 -1.23
C LEU A 205 0.54 9.92 -0.86
N THR A 206 -0.47 10.75 -1.11
CA THR A 206 -0.37 12.21 -0.91
C THR A 206 -0.06 12.57 0.56
N VAL A 207 0.83 13.52 0.74
CA VAL A 207 1.26 14.10 2.02
C VAL A 207 0.56 15.45 2.20
N ASN A 208 -0.76 15.41 2.25
CA ASN A 208 -1.51 16.50 2.89
C ASN A 208 -1.70 16.06 4.34
N ALA A 209 -0.66 16.19 5.16
CA ALA A 209 -0.67 15.75 6.56
C ALA A 209 -0.08 16.81 7.49
N SER A 210 -0.96 17.52 8.17
CA SER A 210 -0.71 18.48 9.25
C SER A 210 -1.78 18.29 10.32
N GLY A 211 -1.91 17.07 10.85
CA GLY A 211 -2.89 16.79 11.88
C GLY A 211 -2.65 17.61 13.14
N GLN A 212 -3.74 17.93 13.84
CA GLN A 212 -3.73 18.77 15.05
C GLN A 212 -4.31 18.03 16.26
N LEU A 213 -3.92 16.76 16.42
CA LEU A 213 -4.26 15.94 17.56
C LEU A 213 -3.31 16.23 18.74
N GLY A 214 -3.88 16.64 19.86
CA GLY A 214 -3.21 16.74 21.15
C GLY A 214 -3.89 15.87 22.19
N TRP A 215 -3.32 15.85 23.39
CA TRP A 215 -3.88 15.12 24.53
C TRP A 215 -3.60 15.85 25.84
N THR A 216 -4.40 15.55 26.87
CA THR A 216 -4.20 16.06 28.23
C THR A 216 -4.50 14.96 29.25
N LEU A 217 -3.69 14.86 30.31
CA LEU A 217 -3.95 13.95 31.42
C LEU A 217 -4.89 14.61 32.44
N THR A 218 -5.98 13.94 32.79
CA THR A 218 -6.98 14.45 33.76
C THR A 218 -6.83 13.87 35.15
N SER A 219 -6.16 12.72 35.30
CA SER A 219 -5.95 12.07 36.60
C SER A 219 -4.90 12.76 37.45
N THR A 220 -5.17 12.88 38.75
CA THR A 220 -4.20 13.32 39.77
C THR A 220 -3.64 12.13 40.55
N GLY A 221 -2.43 12.25 41.12
CA GLY A 221 -1.85 11.20 41.97
C GLY A 221 -1.40 9.95 41.20
N VAL A 222 -1.16 10.08 39.89
CA VAL A 222 -0.65 8.98 39.06
C VAL A 222 0.78 8.63 39.48
N PRO A 223 1.12 7.35 39.71
CA PRO A 223 2.50 6.94 40.00
C PRO A 223 3.47 7.44 38.92
N ALA A 224 4.66 7.89 39.32
CA ALA A 224 5.59 8.58 38.42
C ALA A 224 6.04 7.73 37.22
N ASP A 225 6.22 6.42 37.43
CA ASP A 225 6.58 5.48 36.38
C ASP A 225 5.43 5.25 35.39
N VAL A 226 4.19 5.18 35.88
CA VAL A 226 2.97 5.10 35.06
C VAL A 226 2.80 6.36 34.23
N LEU A 227 2.96 7.53 34.87
CA LEU A 227 2.89 8.82 34.20
C LEU A 227 3.90 8.90 33.04
N THR A 228 5.14 8.44 33.27
CA THR A 228 6.19 8.41 32.23
C THR A 228 5.79 7.52 31.06
N ARG A 229 5.31 6.29 31.33
CA ARG A 229 4.88 5.35 30.27
C ARG A 229 3.73 5.90 29.43
N ILE A 230 2.67 6.39 30.07
CA ILE A 230 1.50 6.96 29.38
C ILE A 230 1.90 8.21 28.59
N THR A 231 2.72 9.10 29.16
CA THR A 231 3.17 10.32 28.49
C THR A 231 3.96 9.99 27.22
N ASN A 232 4.92 9.07 27.30
CA ASN A 232 5.71 8.66 26.14
C ASN A 232 4.82 8.00 25.07
N ALA A 233 3.91 7.12 25.49
CA ALA A 233 2.98 6.45 24.59
C ALA A 233 2.07 7.44 23.84
N MET A 234 1.45 8.38 24.56
CA MET A 234 0.53 9.35 23.98
C MET A 234 1.23 10.40 23.11
N ASN A 235 2.42 10.85 23.52
CA ASN A 235 3.24 11.76 22.71
C ASN A 235 3.62 11.12 21.36
N ASP A 236 4.13 9.89 21.39
CA ASP A 236 4.49 9.16 20.17
C ASP A 236 3.25 8.88 19.30
N ALA A 237 2.16 8.39 19.89
CA ALA A 237 0.93 8.12 19.17
C ALA A 237 0.36 9.38 18.50
N CYS A 238 0.26 10.51 19.21
CA CYS A 238 -0.22 11.77 18.63
C CYS A 238 0.71 12.27 17.52
N ALA A 239 2.03 12.17 17.69
CA ALA A 239 3.00 12.55 16.66
C ALA A 239 2.80 11.72 15.38
N ARG A 240 2.61 10.41 15.51
CA ARG A 240 2.34 9.50 14.37
C ARG A 240 1.02 9.82 13.67
N TYR A 241 -0.05 10.06 14.44
CA TYR A 241 -1.33 10.50 13.88
C TYR A 241 -1.15 11.80 13.09
N ASN A 242 -0.56 12.83 13.70
CA ASN A 242 -0.38 14.15 13.08
C ASN A 242 0.52 14.13 11.84
N ALA A 243 1.55 13.28 11.82
CA ALA A 243 2.41 13.08 10.67
C ALA A 243 1.74 12.26 9.55
N GLY A 244 0.80 11.38 9.91
CA GLY A 244 0.18 10.45 8.98
C GLY A 244 -1.02 11.02 8.22
N ALA A 245 -1.80 11.96 8.77
CA ALA A 245 -2.95 12.53 8.06
C ALA A 245 -3.38 13.92 8.58
N ASN A 246 -4.26 14.58 7.82
CA ASN A 246 -4.89 15.86 8.19
C ASN A 246 -6.01 15.68 9.21
N TRP A 247 -5.66 15.31 10.44
CA TRP A 247 -6.62 15.25 11.54
C TRP A 247 -7.08 16.66 11.93
N PRO A 248 -8.39 16.90 12.10
CA PRO A 248 -8.88 18.17 12.62
C PRO A 248 -8.33 18.43 14.03
N ALA A 249 -8.24 19.70 14.42
CA ALA A 249 -7.86 20.09 15.78
C ALA A 249 -8.72 19.38 16.82
N ARG A 250 -8.07 18.58 17.68
CA ARG A 250 -8.75 17.85 18.74
C ARG A 250 -7.78 17.60 19.89
N THR A 251 -8.25 17.79 21.12
CA THR A 251 -7.51 17.39 22.32
C THR A 251 -8.23 16.21 22.96
N LEU A 252 -7.55 15.06 23.05
CA LEU A 252 -8.05 13.89 23.76
C LEU A 252 -7.85 14.04 25.26
N THR A 253 -8.77 13.50 26.06
CA THR A 253 -8.58 13.38 27.50
C THR A 253 -8.03 11.99 27.81
N VAL A 254 -7.03 11.93 28.68
CA VAL A 254 -6.39 10.69 29.10
C VAL A 254 -6.52 10.56 30.61
N GLU A 255 -6.92 9.40 31.10
CA GLU A 255 -6.93 9.07 32.53
C GLU A 255 -6.14 7.80 32.83
N TYR A 256 -5.57 7.74 34.03
CA TYR A 256 -5.09 6.50 34.63
C TYR A 256 -6.16 5.99 35.60
N ASN A 257 -6.70 4.80 35.31
CA ASN A 257 -7.82 4.23 36.04
C ASN A 257 -7.57 2.75 36.30
N THR A 258 -7.27 2.39 37.56
CA THR A 258 -6.94 1.01 37.94
C THR A 258 -8.11 0.04 37.83
N GLY A 259 -9.34 0.54 37.67
CA GLY A 259 -10.52 -0.27 37.37
C GLY A 259 -10.60 -0.74 35.91
N VAL A 260 -9.77 -0.18 35.02
CA VAL A 260 -9.65 -0.62 33.63
C VAL A 260 -8.58 -1.72 33.53
N ALA A 261 -8.93 -2.85 32.90
CA ALA A 261 -8.04 -4.00 32.81
C ALA A 261 -6.83 -3.77 31.89
N THR A 262 -7.05 -3.08 30.77
CA THR A 262 -6.07 -2.84 29.70
C THR A 262 -5.98 -1.35 29.39
N ALA A 263 -6.66 -0.90 28.35
CA ALA A 263 -7.00 0.47 28.06
C ALA A 263 -8.35 0.47 27.33
N ASP A 264 -9.04 1.61 27.30
CA ASP A 264 -10.22 1.80 26.47
C ASP A 264 -10.33 3.24 25.96
N GLY A 265 -10.76 3.39 24.72
CA GLY A 265 -11.07 4.63 24.05
C GLY A 265 -12.56 4.78 23.80
N SER A 266 -13.06 6.01 23.87
CA SER A 266 -14.46 6.35 23.59
C SER A 266 -14.57 7.41 22.50
N THR A 267 -15.66 7.40 21.75
CA THR A 267 -15.93 8.35 20.65
C THR A 267 -15.97 9.81 21.08
N ASN A 268 -16.24 10.08 22.36
CA ASN A 268 -16.18 11.42 22.94
C ASN A 268 -14.73 11.95 23.11
N GLY A 269 -13.72 11.12 22.88
CA GLY A 269 -12.31 11.52 22.95
C GLY A 269 -11.64 11.25 24.29
N ASN A 270 -12.25 10.42 25.14
CA ASN A 270 -11.62 9.93 26.37
C ASN A 270 -10.88 8.62 26.11
N ILE A 271 -9.66 8.50 26.65
CA ILE A 271 -8.85 7.29 26.68
C ILE A 271 -8.49 7.00 28.14
N ARG A 272 -8.68 5.77 28.58
CA ARG A 272 -8.35 5.33 29.93
C ARG A 272 -7.28 4.25 29.87
N PHE A 273 -6.18 4.43 30.59
CA PHE A 273 -5.17 3.39 30.77
C PHE A 273 -5.35 2.69 32.11
N GLY A 274 -5.36 1.37 32.07
CA GLY A 274 -5.42 0.48 33.21
C GLY A 274 -4.10 0.33 33.96
N ALA A 275 -4.12 -0.45 35.05
CA ALA A 275 -2.94 -0.72 35.87
C ALA A 275 -1.90 -1.62 35.16
N ASN A 276 -2.30 -2.39 34.15
CA ASN A 276 -1.42 -3.33 33.48
C ASN A 276 -0.38 -2.58 32.62
N THR A 277 0.88 -2.65 33.03
CA THR A 277 1.99 -1.95 32.38
C THR A 277 2.23 -2.42 30.94
N SER A 278 1.84 -3.65 30.58
CA SER A 278 1.99 -4.15 29.21
C SER A 278 1.08 -3.43 28.21
N TYR A 279 0.09 -2.67 28.67
CA TYR A 279 -0.82 -1.88 27.82
C TYR A 279 -0.53 -0.38 27.88
N GLN A 280 0.40 0.08 28.72
CA GLN A 280 0.79 1.50 28.82
C GLN A 280 1.91 1.82 27.81
N ASN A 281 1.65 1.55 26.52
CA ASN A 281 2.63 1.70 25.45
C ASN A 281 2.01 2.35 24.21
N VAL A 282 2.85 2.72 23.24
CA VAL A 282 2.42 3.43 22.02
C VAL A 282 1.46 2.61 21.15
N ARG A 283 1.61 1.28 21.05
CA ARG A 283 0.70 0.43 20.28
C ARG A 283 -0.73 0.58 20.81
N THR A 284 -0.90 0.40 22.11
CA THR A 284 -2.20 0.55 22.77
C THR A 284 -2.71 1.98 22.61
N ALA A 285 -1.88 3.00 22.82
CA ALA A 285 -2.30 4.39 22.64
C ALA A 285 -2.84 4.66 21.23
N MET A 286 -2.15 4.19 20.19
CA MET A 286 -2.61 4.34 18.80
C MET A 286 -3.93 3.61 18.55
N HIS A 287 -4.07 2.40 19.08
CA HIS A 287 -5.30 1.61 19.03
C HIS A 287 -6.48 2.34 19.68
N GLU A 288 -6.30 2.85 20.90
CA GLU A 288 -7.38 3.57 21.59
C GLU A 288 -7.74 4.89 20.90
N ILE A 289 -6.76 5.60 20.32
CA ILE A 289 -7.04 6.78 19.48
C ILE A 289 -7.98 6.41 18.32
N ALA A 290 -7.84 5.22 17.71
CA ALA A 290 -8.72 4.78 16.64
C ALA A 290 -10.18 4.65 17.11
N HIS A 291 -10.41 4.11 18.31
CA HIS A 291 -11.73 4.08 18.94
C HIS A 291 -12.31 5.47 19.18
N THR A 292 -11.47 6.45 19.56
CA THR A 292 -11.93 7.85 19.67
C THR A 292 -12.42 8.45 18.35
N TYR A 293 -12.00 7.86 17.23
CA TYR A 293 -12.38 8.26 15.89
C TYR A 293 -13.49 7.41 15.27
N GLY A 294 -14.06 6.47 16.02
CA GLY A 294 -15.26 5.72 15.61
C GLY A 294 -15.03 4.25 15.29
N VAL A 295 -13.77 3.78 15.23
CA VAL A 295 -13.47 2.35 15.02
C VAL A 295 -14.23 1.53 16.06
N GLY A 296 -15.02 0.56 15.61
CA GLY A 296 -15.80 -0.33 16.47
C GLY A 296 -16.98 0.28 17.23
N LEU A 297 -17.10 1.61 17.25
CA LEU A 297 -18.01 2.32 18.16
C LEU A 297 -19.02 3.24 17.43
N SER A 298 -18.76 3.63 16.19
CA SER A 298 -19.65 4.54 15.45
C SER A 298 -20.68 3.82 14.57
N GLY A 299 -21.77 4.50 14.26
CA GLY A 299 -22.77 3.98 13.30
C GLY A 299 -22.19 3.80 11.89
N GLY A 300 -21.22 4.65 11.51
CA GLY A 300 -20.49 4.53 10.25
C GLY A 300 -19.64 3.26 10.17
N TRP A 301 -19.04 2.84 11.28
CA TRP A 301 -18.37 1.53 11.37
C TRP A 301 -19.36 0.39 11.09
N GLY A 302 -20.51 0.39 11.78
CA GLY A 302 -21.55 -0.62 11.57
C GLY A 302 -22.07 -0.65 10.12
N THR A 303 -22.24 0.51 9.50
CA THR A 303 -22.72 0.64 8.12
C THR A 303 -21.70 0.11 7.10
N ASN A 304 -20.42 0.27 7.38
CA ASN A 304 -19.33 -0.16 6.51
C ASN A 304 -18.79 -1.55 6.85
N THR A 305 -19.40 -2.30 7.77
CA THR A 305 -18.97 -3.66 8.11
C THR A 305 -19.99 -4.70 7.65
N SER A 306 -19.52 -5.71 6.91
CA SER A 306 -20.37 -6.81 6.45
C SER A 306 -19.54 -8.08 6.29
N THR A 307 -20.12 -9.22 6.64
CA THR A 307 -19.50 -10.56 6.51
C THR A 307 -18.08 -10.68 7.10
N GLY A 308 -17.75 -9.87 8.11
CA GLY A 308 -16.43 -9.86 8.74
C GLY A 308 -15.39 -8.95 8.07
N ASP A 309 -15.78 -8.09 7.14
CA ASP A 309 -14.88 -7.15 6.45
C ASP A 309 -15.37 -5.70 6.56
N PHE A 310 -14.44 -4.74 6.49
CA PHE A 310 -14.73 -3.32 6.31
C PHE A 310 -14.77 -3.00 4.80
N LEU A 311 -15.89 -2.45 4.33
CA LEU A 311 -16.21 -2.27 2.92
C LEU A 311 -16.21 -0.79 2.46
N GLY A 312 -15.74 0.12 3.31
CA GLY A 312 -15.61 1.54 2.95
C GLY A 312 -14.73 1.74 1.72
N THR A 313 -15.18 2.59 0.79
CA THR A 313 -14.56 2.72 -0.54
C THR A 313 -13.12 3.22 -0.47
N ASN A 314 -12.85 4.23 0.36
CA ASN A 314 -11.52 4.80 0.52
C ASN A 314 -10.58 3.82 1.23
N THR A 315 -11.06 3.16 2.29
CA THR A 315 -10.29 2.16 3.03
C THR A 315 -9.94 0.95 2.17
N VAL A 316 -10.89 0.42 1.39
CA VAL A 316 -10.65 -0.70 0.47
C VAL A 316 -9.66 -0.31 -0.63
N ALA A 317 -9.76 0.89 -1.19
CA ALA A 317 -8.78 1.38 -2.15
C ALA A 317 -7.38 1.47 -1.53
N LEU A 318 -7.27 1.98 -0.31
CA LEU A 318 -6.01 2.16 0.39
C LEU A 318 -5.35 0.83 0.79
N VAL A 319 -6.09 -0.13 1.33
CA VAL A 319 -5.50 -1.44 1.67
C VAL A 319 -5.03 -2.18 0.43
N LYS A 320 -5.67 -1.99 -0.73
CA LYS A 320 -5.21 -2.55 -1.99
C LYS A 320 -3.91 -1.93 -2.50
N ILE A 321 -3.65 -0.66 -2.16
CA ILE A 321 -2.34 -0.03 -2.40
C ILE A 321 -1.27 -0.66 -1.51
N PHE A 322 -1.62 -1.06 -0.29
CA PHE A 322 -0.70 -1.65 0.67
C PHE A 322 -0.38 -3.12 0.41
N ASP A 323 -1.40 -3.91 0.04
CA ASP A 323 -1.34 -5.37 0.06
C ASP A 323 -1.66 -6.00 -1.31
N GLY A 324 -1.76 -5.16 -2.35
CA GLY A 324 -2.19 -5.60 -3.67
C GLY A 324 -3.68 -5.87 -3.78
N THR A 325 -4.12 -6.41 -4.91
CA THR A 325 -5.55 -6.49 -5.26
C THR A 325 -6.40 -7.35 -4.33
N SER A 326 -5.78 -8.28 -3.59
CA SER A 326 -6.42 -9.13 -2.58
C SER A 326 -6.44 -8.51 -1.18
N GLY A 327 -5.83 -7.34 -0.99
CA GLY A 327 -5.84 -6.64 0.30
C GLY A 327 -7.25 -6.39 0.82
N ALA A 328 -7.47 -6.74 2.08
CA ALA A 328 -8.75 -6.60 2.76
C ALA A 328 -8.54 -6.17 4.22
N ILE A 329 -9.53 -5.49 4.78
CA ILE A 329 -9.57 -5.15 6.20
C ILE A 329 -10.64 -6.02 6.85
N HIS A 330 -10.21 -6.98 7.65
CA HIS A 330 -11.10 -7.86 8.40
C HIS A 330 -11.56 -7.16 9.67
N THR A 331 -12.77 -7.45 10.15
CA THR A 331 -13.40 -6.80 11.30
C THR A 331 -14.10 -7.79 12.22
N GLY A 332 -14.18 -7.46 13.50
CA GLY A 332 -14.77 -8.33 14.52
C GLY A 332 -14.61 -7.78 15.93
N GLY A 333 -15.66 -7.88 16.75
CA GLY A 333 -15.63 -7.45 18.15
C GLY A 333 -15.26 -5.97 18.36
N GLY A 334 -15.53 -5.10 17.39
CA GLY A 334 -15.15 -3.68 17.42
C GLY A 334 -13.74 -3.38 16.90
N HIS A 335 -13.00 -4.38 16.44
CA HIS A 335 -11.62 -4.25 15.98
C HIS A 335 -11.48 -4.51 14.48
N PHE A 336 -10.33 -4.15 13.90
CA PHE A 336 -9.94 -4.56 12.56
C PHE A 336 -8.55 -5.17 12.49
N TRP A 337 -8.28 -5.91 11.43
CA TRP A 337 -6.99 -6.57 11.15
C TRP A 337 -6.58 -6.35 9.69
N PRO A 338 -5.27 -6.47 9.37
CA PRO A 338 -4.14 -6.75 10.27
C PRO A 338 -3.46 -5.48 10.83
N TYR A 339 -4.10 -4.32 10.66
CA TYR A 339 -3.54 -3.01 11.01
C TYR A 339 -4.29 -2.35 12.18
N GLY A 340 -5.10 -3.08 12.94
CA GLY A 340 -5.82 -2.53 14.09
C GLY A 340 -4.95 -2.36 15.32
N LEU A 341 -3.73 -2.94 15.30
CA LEU A 341 -2.77 -2.87 16.40
C LEU A 341 -3.33 -3.51 17.68
N ASN A 342 -4.17 -4.53 17.54
CA ASN A 342 -4.88 -5.15 18.66
C ASN A 342 -3.92 -6.00 19.52
N TYR A 343 -2.94 -6.62 18.87
CA TYR A 343 -1.95 -7.51 19.51
C TYR A 343 -0.51 -7.07 19.21
N ASP A 344 0.42 -7.49 20.06
CA ASP A 344 1.84 -7.12 19.92
C ASP A 344 2.47 -7.64 18.62
N ASN A 345 1.99 -8.77 18.08
CA ASN A 345 2.45 -9.28 16.79
C ASN A 345 1.93 -8.48 15.58
N GLU A 346 0.98 -7.56 15.77
CA GLU A 346 0.58 -6.58 14.74
C GLU A 346 1.49 -5.35 14.77
N TRP A 347 2.31 -5.16 15.80
CA TRP A 347 3.17 -3.99 15.90
C TRP A 347 4.35 -4.09 14.94
N SER A 348 4.43 -3.11 14.06
CA SER A 348 5.65 -2.71 13.35
C SER A 348 5.52 -1.24 12.99
N GLU A 349 6.63 -0.56 12.73
CA GLU A 349 6.62 0.81 12.22
C GLU A 349 5.77 0.94 10.93
N THR A 350 5.81 -0.10 10.07
CA THR A 350 4.99 -0.15 8.86
C THR A 350 3.50 -0.24 9.19
N ASN A 351 3.11 -1.09 10.14
CA ASN A 351 1.71 -1.24 10.53
C ASN A 351 1.20 -0.02 11.30
N ALA A 352 2.03 0.62 12.12
CA ALA A 352 1.68 1.86 12.79
C ALA A 352 1.36 2.98 11.78
N PHE A 353 2.15 3.12 10.72
CA PHE A 353 1.86 4.07 9.64
C PHE A 353 0.58 3.72 8.87
N ARG A 354 0.44 2.45 8.47
CA ARG A 354 -0.75 1.95 7.76
C ARG A 354 -2.02 2.14 8.61
N HIS A 355 -1.95 1.88 9.91
CA HIS A 355 -3.02 2.10 10.87
C HIS A 355 -3.55 3.54 10.79
N VAL A 356 -2.68 4.55 10.95
CA VAL A 356 -3.10 5.96 10.89
C VAL A 356 -3.78 6.28 9.56
N LYS A 357 -3.21 5.82 8.44
CA LYS A 357 -3.76 6.06 7.10
C LYS A 357 -5.14 5.39 6.93
N LEU A 358 -5.29 4.16 7.42
CA LEU A 358 -6.54 3.40 7.33
C LEU A 358 -7.63 4.00 8.21
N VAL A 359 -7.32 4.37 9.46
CA VAL A 359 -8.30 5.02 10.34
C VAL A 359 -8.78 6.35 9.73
N TYR A 360 -7.89 7.11 9.09
CA TYR A 360 -8.27 8.33 8.38
C TYR A 360 -9.17 8.06 7.16
N ALA A 361 -8.85 7.01 6.38
CA ALA A 361 -9.69 6.58 5.27
C ALA A 361 -11.08 6.10 5.74
N MET A 362 -11.14 5.37 6.85
CA MET A 362 -12.41 4.90 7.44
C MET A 362 -13.30 6.07 7.88
N ARG A 363 -12.71 7.15 8.41
CA ARG A 363 -13.44 8.40 8.67
C ARG A 363 -13.97 9.04 7.40
N SER A 364 -13.18 9.01 6.33
CA SER A 364 -13.61 9.51 5.02
C SER A 364 -14.74 8.65 4.42
N ASP A 365 -14.85 7.39 4.85
CA ASP A 365 -15.95 6.47 4.54
C ASP A 365 -17.18 6.63 5.47
N GLY A 366 -17.18 7.64 6.35
CA GLY A 366 -18.34 8.03 7.14
C GLY A 366 -18.35 7.52 8.59
N MET A 367 -17.21 7.11 9.15
CA MET A 367 -17.10 6.80 10.59
C MET A 367 -17.25 7.99 11.53
#